data_AF-A0A4V0XPU5-F1
#
_entry.id   AF-A0A4V0XPU5-F1
#
_cell.length_a   1.000
_cell.length_b   1.000
_cell.length_c   1.000
_cell.angle_alpha   90.00
_cell.angle_beta   90.00
_cell.angle_gamma   90.00
#
_symmetry.space_group_name_H-M   'P 1'
#
loop_
_entity.id
_entity.type
_entity.pdbx_description
1 polymer ?
#
loop_
_entity_poly.entity_id
_entity_poly.type
_entity_poly.pdbx_seq_one_letter_code
_entity_poly.pdbx_strand_id
1 'polypeptide(L)'
;MSDSADYPVLRHALAALAYRTQKAVRAAGPSFAGFSPGHGVRTPQELVRHMESVIGYAVTFFDPVERRFQAEPRATFTEQIAAFSERLAELAARLEAGAAMHRGLTATRLLQGPIADAITHAGQLALLRRLADDPIPPENFIFADISPERLGDVQSPAVRPGNSRGAWPDAPGGPRILATPPSP
;
A
#
# COMPACT_ATOMS: atom_id res chain seq x y z
N MET A 1 -29.59 -0.88 -0.13
CA MET A 1 -28.81 0.30 -0.56
C MET A 1 -27.84 -0.18 -1.61
N SER A 2 -27.68 0.55 -2.72
CA SER A 2 -26.72 0.16 -3.75
C SER A 2 -25.31 0.41 -3.24
N ASP A 3 -24.48 -0.63 -3.14
CA ASP A 3 -23.07 -0.54 -2.73
C ASP A 3 -22.24 0.41 -3.63
N SER A 4 -22.76 0.76 -4.82
CA SER A 4 -22.11 1.65 -5.77
C SER A 4 -21.87 3.07 -5.26
N ALA A 5 -22.61 3.53 -4.24
CA ALA A 5 -22.38 4.83 -3.63
C ALA A 5 -21.00 4.93 -2.95
N ASP A 6 -20.46 3.80 -2.49
CA ASP A 6 -19.17 3.72 -1.80
C ASP A 6 -17.99 3.49 -2.76
N TYR A 7 -18.25 3.22 -4.05
CA TYR A 7 -17.20 2.91 -5.02
C TYR A 7 -16.17 4.05 -5.21
N PRO A 8 -16.56 5.35 -5.18
CA PRO A 8 -15.58 6.44 -5.21
C PRO A 8 -14.59 6.42 -4.04
N VAL A 9 -15.06 6.15 -2.80
CA VAL A 9 -14.16 6.10 -1.63
C VAL A 9 -13.27 4.86 -1.68
N LEU A 10 -13.78 3.73 -2.18
CA LEU A 10 -12.97 2.52 -2.40
C LEU A 10 -11.89 2.75 -3.45
N ARG A 11 -12.21 3.39 -4.59
CA ARG A 11 -11.21 3.77 -5.60
C ARG A 11 -10.14 4.69 -5.02
N HIS A 12 -10.52 5.66 -4.19
CA HIS A 12 -9.55 6.51 -3.51
C HIS A 12 -8.69 5.73 -2.50
N ALA A 13 -9.25 4.73 -1.82
CA ALA A 13 -8.47 3.84 -0.96
C ALA A 13 -7.43 3.02 -1.76
N LEU A 14 -7.77 2.56 -2.97
CA LEU A 14 -6.80 1.92 -3.88
C LEU A 14 -5.71 2.89 -4.32
N ALA A 15 -6.05 4.16 -4.59
CA ALA A 15 -5.07 5.21 -4.89
C ALA A 15 -4.11 5.44 -3.72
N ALA A 16 -4.64 5.51 -2.49
CA ALA A 16 -3.81 5.66 -1.29
C ALA A 16 -2.89 4.44 -1.07
N LEU A 17 -3.37 3.24 -1.38
CA LEU A 17 -2.56 2.02 -1.35
C LEU A 17 -1.45 2.05 -2.41
N ALA A 18 -1.77 2.40 -3.66
CA ALA A 18 -0.79 2.56 -4.73
C ALA A 18 0.30 3.57 -4.33
N TYR A 19 -0.11 4.76 -3.88
CA TYR A 19 0.79 5.82 -3.45
C TYR A 19 1.73 5.37 -2.32
N ARG A 20 1.19 4.76 -1.26
CA ARG A 20 1.98 4.31 -0.10
C ARG A 20 2.95 3.18 -0.47
N THR A 21 2.51 2.26 -1.33
CA THR A 21 3.37 1.18 -1.81
C THR A 21 4.51 1.74 -2.65
N GLN A 22 4.20 2.60 -3.63
CA GLN A 22 5.20 3.23 -4.48
C GLN A 22 6.18 4.08 -3.68
N LYS A 23 5.69 4.84 -2.71
CA LYS A 23 6.54 5.55 -1.76
C LYS A 23 7.51 4.61 -1.04
N ALA A 24 7.09 3.40 -0.70
CA ALA A 24 7.92 2.45 0.02
C ALA A 24 8.96 1.75 -0.85
N VAL A 25 8.71 1.58 -2.15
CA VAL A 25 9.58 0.82 -3.06
C VAL A 25 10.40 1.68 -4.02
N ARG A 26 9.98 2.93 -4.29
CA ARG A 26 10.68 3.81 -5.22
C ARG A 26 12.08 4.16 -4.72
N ALA A 27 13.04 4.23 -5.63
CA ALA A 27 14.44 4.52 -5.36
C ALA A 27 15.09 3.57 -4.33
N ALA A 28 14.52 2.38 -4.11
CA ALA A 28 15.11 1.41 -3.22
C ALA A 28 16.40 0.82 -3.79
N GLY A 29 17.41 0.62 -2.93
CA GLY A 29 18.64 -0.06 -3.31
C GLY A 29 18.42 -1.47 -3.87
N PRO A 30 19.34 -1.99 -4.71
CA PRO A 30 19.16 -3.24 -5.45
C PRO A 30 19.01 -4.48 -4.55
N SER A 31 19.51 -4.43 -3.30
CA SER A 31 19.37 -5.51 -2.32
C SER A 31 18.01 -5.52 -1.61
N PHE A 32 17.21 -4.46 -1.71
CA PHE A 32 16.00 -4.31 -0.91
C PHE A 32 14.97 -5.40 -1.21
N ALA A 33 14.79 -5.77 -2.49
CA ALA A 33 13.82 -6.77 -2.91
C ALA A 33 13.93 -8.11 -2.15
N GLY A 34 15.17 -8.54 -1.91
CA GLY A 34 15.50 -9.78 -1.20
C GLY A 34 15.87 -9.59 0.27
N PHE A 35 15.76 -8.38 0.81
CA PHE A 35 16.09 -8.12 2.22
C PHE A 35 15.20 -8.98 3.14
N SER A 36 15.84 -9.72 4.04
CA SER A 36 15.15 -10.54 5.04
C SER A 36 15.64 -10.15 6.44
N PRO A 37 14.75 -9.74 7.36
CA PRO A 37 15.12 -9.53 8.75
C PRO A 37 15.15 -10.85 9.56
N GLY A 38 15.02 -12.01 8.90
CA GLY A 38 14.96 -13.32 9.54
C GLY A 38 13.58 -13.68 10.08
N HIS A 39 13.51 -14.73 10.90
CA HIS A 39 12.31 -15.18 11.63
C HIS A 39 11.06 -15.48 10.76
N GLY A 40 11.27 -15.87 9.50
CA GLY A 40 10.17 -16.20 8.59
C GLY A 40 9.39 -14.98 8.08
N VAL A 41 9.91 -13.76 8.28
CA VAL A 41 9.33 -12.55 7.69
C VAL A 41 9.52 -12.56 6.19
N ARG A 42 8.45 -12.26 5.46
CA ARG A 42 8.46 -12.12 3.99
C ARG A 42 9.43 -11.02 3.56
N THR A 43 10.17 -11.27 2.49
CA THR A 43 10.97 -10.23 1.83
C THR A 43 10.06 -9.17 1.20
N PRO A 44 10.58 -7.97 0.86
CA PRO A 44 9.80 -6.96 0.15
C PRO A 44 9.16 -7.47 -1.15
N GLN A 45 9.88 -8.28 -1.94
CA GLN A 45 9.30 -8.86 -3.17
C GLN A 45 8.18 -9.86 -2.85
N GLU A 46 8.34 -10.68 -1.82
CA GLU A 46 7.29 -11.61 -1.38
C GLU A 46 6.07 -10.89 -0.80
N LEU A 47 6.26 -9.75 -0.12
CA LEU A 47 5.17 -8.91 0.37
C LEU A 47 4.38 -8.30 -0.79
N VAL A 48 5.04 -7.73 -1.80
CA VAL A 48 4.35 -7.17 -2.97
C VAL A 48 3.59 -8.27 -3.72
N ARG A 49 4.16 -9.46 -3.90
CA ARG A 49 3.46 -10.63 -4.47
C ARG A 49 2.24 -11.02 -3.62
N HIS A 50 2.37 -10.98 -2.30
CA HIS A 50 1.25 -11.30 -1.42
C HIS A 50 0.13 -10.26 -1.54
N MET A 51 0.47 -8.98 -1.61
CA MET A 51 -0.48 -7.89 -1.86
C MET A 51 -1.19 -8.07 -3.22
N GLU A 52 -0.47 -8.46 -4.28
CA GLU A 52 -1.07 -8.84 -5.58
C GLU A 52 -2.08 -9.99 -5.42
N SER A 53 -1.74 -11.03 -4.63
CA SER A 53 -2.65 -12.15 -4.36
C SER A 53 -3.92 -11.70 -3.64
N VAL A 54 -3.79 -10.81 -2.64
CA VAL A 54 -4.92 -10.29 -1.85
C VAL A 54 -5.85 -9.43 -2.71
N ILE A 55 -5.30 -8.53 -3.52
CA ILE A 55 -6.11 -7.71 -4.44
C ILE A 55 -6.70 -8.56 -5.56
N GLY A 56 -5.96 -9.52 -6.11
CA GLY A 56 -6.49 -10.42 -7.13
C GLY A 56 -7.58 -11.34 -6.60
N TYR A 57 -7.50 -11.78 -5.34
CA TYR A 57 -8.61 -12.44 -4.65
C TYR A 57 -9.84 -11.53 -4.59
N ALA A 58 -9.67 -10.25 -4.26
CA ALA A 58 -10.77 -9.28 -4.27
C ALA A 58 -11.42 -9.13 -5.67
N VAL A 59 -10.62 -9.09 -6.73
CA VAL A 59 -11.10 -9.03 -8.12
C VAL A 59 -12.03 -10.21 -8.45
N THR A 60 -11.75 -11.41 -7.94
CA THR A 60 -12.61 -12.59 -8.20
C THR A 60 -14.05 -12.41 -7.74
N PHE A 61 -14.35 -11.48 -6.83
CA PHE A 61 -15.72 -11.22 -6.37
C PHE A 61 -16.57 -10.44 -7.36
N PHE A 62 -15.97 -9.95 -8.44
CA PHE A 62 -16.68 -9.37 -9.58
C PHE A 62 -16.98 -10.41 -10.67
N ASP A 63 -16.58 -11.66 -10.46
CA ASP A 63 -16.99 -12.80 -11.28
C ASP A 63 -18.18 -13.53 -10.64
N PRO A 64 -19.21 -13.93 -11.41
CA PRO A 64 -20.35 -14.70 -10.89
C PRO A 64 -19.95 -16.13 -10.48
N VAL A 65 -18.86 -16.66 -11.03
CA VAL A 65 -18.31 -17.97 -10.71
C VAL A 65 -17.16 -17.82 -9.72
N GLU A 66 -17.13 -18.68 -8.69
CA GLU A 66 -16.02 -18.69 -7.74
C GLU A 66 -14.70 -19.05 -8.45
N ARG A 67 -13.69 -18.21 -8.25
CA ARG A 67 -12.34 -18.42 -8.77
C ARG A 67 -11.34 -18.32 -7.63
N ARG A 68 -10.25 -19.06 -7.77
CA ARG A 68 -9.05 -18.88 -6.94
C ARG A 68 -8.08 -17.96 -7.67
N PHE A 69 -7.36 -17.15 -6.91
CA PHE A 69 -6.29 -16.33 -7.42
C PHE A 69 -5.07 -16.46 -6.52
N GLN A 70 -3.91 -16.66 -7.13
CA GLN A 70 -2.61 -16.66 -6.47
C GLN A 70 -1.63 -15.99 -7.42
N ALA A 71 -0.91 -14.99 -6.92
CA ALA A 71 0.11 -14.33 -7.72
C ALA A 71 1.35 -15.22 -7.84
N GLU A 72 1.82 -15.40 -9.06
CA GLU A 72 3.08 -16.07 -9.33
C GLU A 72 4.27 -15.15 -8.96
N PRO A 73 5.44 -15.70 -8.58
CA PRO A 73 6.64 -14.90 -8.43
C PRO A 73 7.07 -14.31 -9.79
N ARG A 74 7.59 -13.08 -9.76
CA ARG A 74 8.26 -12.44 -10.91
C ARG A 74 9.77 -12.54 -10.77
N ALA A 75 10.49 -12.43 -11.89
CA ALA A 75 11.95 -12.54 -11.90
C ALA A 75 12.61 -11.33 -11.22
N THR A 76 12.02 -10.15 -11.39
CA THR A 76 12.53 -8.90 -10.83
C THR A 76 11.53 -8.23 -9.90
N PHE A 77 12.04 -7.36 -9.03
CA PHE A 77 11.19 -6.58 -8.13
C PHE A 77 10.31 -5.59 -8.89
N THR A 78 10.85 -4.94 -9.93
CA THR A 78 10.10 -4.03 -10.80
C THR A 78 8.93 -4.72 -11.47
N GLU A 79 9.12 -5.93 -12.01
CA GLU A 79 8.03 -6.72 -12.59
C GLU A 79 6.97 -7.10 -11.54
N GLN A 80 7.39 -7.41 -10.30
CA GLN A 80 6.44 -7.72 -9.22
C GLN A 80 5.60 -6.49 -8.84
N ILE A 81 6.22 -5.30 -8.77
CA ILE A 81 5.53 -4.03 -8.50
C ILE A 81 4.58 -3.68 -9.64
N ALA A 82 4.99 -3.90 -10.89
CA ALA A 82 4.15 -3.67 -12.07
C ALA A 82 2.93 -4.60 -12.05
N ALA A 83 3.12 -5.90 -11.81
CA ALA A 83 2.02 -6.86 -11.72
C ALA A 83 1.01 -6.52 -10.59
N PHE A 84 1.50 -6.06 -9.44
CA PHE A 84 0.64 -5.56 -8.37
C PHE A 84 -0.16 -4.31 -8.82
N SER A 85 0.49 -3.37 -9.50
CA SER A 85 -0.13 -2.12 -9.97
C SER A 85 -1.21 -2.39 -11.03
N GLU A 86 -0.95 -3.30 -11.96
CA GLU A 86 -1.94 -3.79 -12.93
C GLU A 86 -3.16 -4.38 -12.22
N ARG A 87 -2.95 -5.14 -11.15
CA ARG A 87 -4.04 -5.75 -10.39
C ARG A 87 -4.88 -4.72 -9.62
N LEU A 88 -4.25 -3.66 -9.09
CA LEU A 88 -4.97 -2.52 -8.52
C LEU A 88 -5.81 -1.80 -9.57
N ALA A 89 -5.24 -1.57 -10.75
CA ALA A 89 -5.94 -0.92 -11.86
C ALA A 89 -7.16 -1.74 -12.32
N GLU A 90 -7.04 -3.07 -12.37
CA GLU A 90 -8.16 -3.95 -12.66
C GLU A 90 -9.29 -3.78 -11.64
N LEU A 91 -8.99 -3.86 -10.33
CA LEU A 91 -10.00 -3.68 -9.29
C LEU A 91 -10.65 -2.30 -9.36
N ALA A 92 -9.86 -1.25 -9.57
CA ALA A 92 -10.37 0.11 -9.71
C ALA A 92 -11.30 0.24 -10.92
N ALA A 93 -10.98 -0.39 -12.05
CA ALA A 93 -11.82 -0.39 -13.25
C ALA A 93 -13.16 -1.10 -13.01
N ARG A 94 -13.19 -2.21 -12.26
CA ARG A 94 -14.45 -2.87 -11.86
C ARG A 94 -15.36 -1.93 -11.04
N LEU A 95 -14.76 -1.21 -10.09
CA LEU A 95 -15.47 -0.21 -9.29
C LEU A 95 -15.93 0.98 -10.15
N GLU A 96 -15.13 1.42 -11.13
CA GLU A 96 -15.55 2.50 -12.05
C GLU A 96 -16.79 2.12 -12.85
N ALA A 97 -16.77 0.90 -13.38
CA ALA A 97 -17.82 0.38 -14.23
C ALA A 97 -19.12 0.09 -13.47
N GLY A 98 -19.16 0.28 -12.15
CA GLY A 98 -20.31 -0.09 -11.33
C GLY A 98 -20.55 -1.59 -11.32
N ALA A 99 -19.51 -2.41 -11.49
CA ALA A 99 -19.66 -3.85 -11.59
C ALA A 99 -20.28 -4.44 -10.31
N ALA A 100 -21.15 -5.42 -10.48
CA ALA A 100 -21.81 -6.10 -9.37
C ALA A 100 -20.79 -6.94 -8.59
N MET A 101 -20.85 -6.86 -7.26
CA MET A 101 -20.15 -7.78 -6.38
C MET A 101 -21.00 -9.01 -6.12
N HIS A 102 -20.35 -10.17 -6.10
CA HIS A 102 -20.99 -11.47 -5.91
C HIS A 102 -20.65 -12.06 -4.53
N ARG A 103 -21.29 -13.20 -4.21
CA ARG A 103 -21.00 -14.02 -3.02
C ARG A 103 -21.10 -13.26 -1.69
N GLY A 104 -21.99 -12.27 -1.63
CA GLY A 104 -22.25 -11.49 -0.41
C GLY A 104 -21.10 -10.55 0.00
N LEU A 105 -20.17 -10.25 -0.91
CA LEU A 105 -19.21 -9.18 -0.71
C LEU A 105 -19.96 -7.85 -0.73
N THR A 106 -19.58 -6.98 0.21
CA THR A 106 -20.08 -5.60 0.29
C THR A 106 -18.92 -4.63 0.19
N ALA A 107 -19.20 -3.36 -0.11
CA ALA A 107 -18.18 -2.32 -0.14
C ALA A 107 -17.40 -2.24 1.18
N THR A 108 -18.10 -2.32 2.32
CA THR A 108 -17.49 -2.36 3.65
C THR A 108 -16.55 -3.55 3.83
N ARG A 109 -16.96 -4.75 3.40
CA ARG A 109 -16.12 -5.96 3.51
C ARG A 109 -14.92 -5.93 2.57
N LEU A 110 -15.07 -5.33 1.39
CA LEU A 110 -13.96 -5.10 0.46
C LEU A 110 -12.92 -4.16 1.08
N LEU A 111 -13.35 -3.09 1.74
CA LEU A 111 -12.45 -2.20 2.49
C LEU A 111 -11.80 -2.92 3.68
N GLN A 112 -12.61 -3.58 4.51
CA GLN A 112 -12.20 -4.25 5.74
C GLN A 112 -11.19 -5.38 5.51
N GLY A 113 -11.40 -6.19 4.47
CA GLY A 113 -10.56 -7.35 4.18
C GLY A 113 -9.37 -6.97 3.31
N PRO A 114 -9.48 -7.17 1.99
CA PRO A 114 -8.31 -7.13 1.10
C PRO A 114 -7.64 -5.76 1.01
N ILE A 115 -8.39 -4.65 1.04
CA ILE A 115 -7.80 -3.31 0.93
C ILE A 115 -7.02 -2.95 2.21
N ALA A 116 -7.63 -3.12 3.38
CA ALA A 116 -6.96 -2.83 4.65
C ALA A 116 -5.74 -3.73 4.91
N ASP A 117 -5.82 -5.01 4.52
CA ASP A 117 -4.70 -5.95 4.61
C ASP A 117 -3.51 -5.49 3.74
N ALA A 118 -3.77 -5.15 2.46
CA ALA A 118 -2.74 -4.63 1.58
C ALA A 118 -2.14 -3.29 2.07
N ILE A 119 -2.95 -2.39 2.64
CA ILE A 119 -2.46 -1.14 3.25
C ILE A 119 -1.53 -1.43 4.44
N THR A 120 -1.85 -2.44 5.24
CA THR A 120 -1.02 -2.87 6.37
C THR A 120 0.33 -3.38 5.88
N HIS A 121 0.35 -4.16 4.80
CA HIS A 121 1.60 -4.62 4.16
C HIS A 121 2.42 -3.49 3.54
N ALA A 122 1.81 -2.44 2.99
CA ALA A 122 2.55 -1.24 2.56
C ALA A 122 3.29 -0.57 3.74
N GLY A 123 2.71 -0.59 4.94
CA GLY A 123 3.38 -0.16 6.17
C GLY A 123 4.57 -1.05 6.55
N GLN A 124 4.46 -2.36 6.35
CA GLN A 124 5.57 -3.30 6.58
C GLN A 124 6.73 -3.06 5.60
N LEU A 125 6.45 -2.77 4.32
CA LEU A 125 7.49 -2.37 3.36
C LEU A 125 8.25 -1.14 3.86
N ALA A 126 7.55 -0.12 4.36
CA ALA A 126 8.18 1.07 4.92
C ALA A 126 9.01 0.80 6.18
N LEU A 127 8.60 -0.16 7.01
CA LEU A 127 9.39 -0.63 8.15
C LEU A 127 10.66 -1.36 7.68
N LEU A 128 10.54 -2.26 6.71
CA LEU A 128 11.66 -3.01 6.15
C LEU A 128 12.70 -2.09 5.51
N ARG A 129 12.29 -0.98 4.88
CA ARG A 129 13.21 0.06 4.39
C ARG A 129 14.15 0.57 5.47
N ARG A 130 13.62 0.83 6.67
CA ARG A 130 14.43 1.28 7.81
C ARG A 130 15.33 0.16 8.35
N LEU A 131 14.86 -1.08 8.39
CA LEU A 131 15.66 -2.22 8.83
C LEU A 131 16.79 -2.55 7.84
N ALA A 132 16.60 -2.23 6.56
CA ALA A 132 17.60 -2.37 5.50
C ALA A 132 18.57 -1.18 5.40
N ASP A 133 18.57 -0.27 6.40
CA ASP A 133 19.38 0.96 6.45
C ASP A 133 19.15 1.91 5.26
N ASP A 134 17.94 1.91 4.69
CA ASP A 134 17.55 2.77 3.58
C ASP A 134 16.17 3.41 3.83
N PRO A 135 16.04 4.27 4.86
CA PRO A 135 14.76 4.77 5.33
C PRO A 135 14.08 5.74 4.34
N ILE A 136 12.75 5.68 4.26
CA ILE A 136 11.96 6.61 3.46
C ILE A 136 11.70 7.90 4.26
N PRO A 137 11.76 9.09 3.63
CA PRO A 137 11.37 10.34 4.29
C PRO A 137 9.92 10.35 4.80
N PRO A 138 9.67 10.97 5.97
CA PRO A 138 8.31 11.15 6.48
C PRO A 138 7.47 12.06 5.56
N GLU A 139 6.14 12.00 5.66
CA GLU A 139 5.21 12.75 4.81
C GLU A 139 3.85 12.97 5.47
N ASN A 140 3.21 14.07 5.07
CA ASN A 140 1.81 14.32 5.38
C ASN A 140 0.88 13.72 4.32
N PHE A 141 0.25 12.59 4.62
CA PHE A 141 -0.74 12.01 3.72
C PHE A 141 -2.03 12.82 3.58
N ILE A 142 -2.31 13.78 4.48
CA ILE A 142 -3.45 14.71 4.34
C ILE A 142 -3.22 15.66 3.15
N PHE A 143 -1.96 16.02 2.89
CA PHE A 143 -1.59 16.95 1.81
C PHE A 143 -0.93 16.26 0.61
N ALA A 144 -0.74 14.94 0.66
CA ALA A 144 -0.22 14.20 -0.46
C ALA A 144 -1.20 14.24 -1.64
N ASP A 145 -0.69 14.49 -2.84
CA ASP A 145 -1.49 14.51 -4.06
C ASP A 145 -1.75 13.07 -4.54
N ILE A 146 -2.79 12.46 -3.95
CA ILE A 146 -3.25 11.10 -4.22
C ILE A 146 -4.48 11.16 -5.13
N SER A 147 -4.44 10.42 -6.24
CA SER A 147 -5.45 10.49 -7.31
C SER A 147 -5.86 9.07 -7.73
N PRO A 148 -7.17 8.79 -7.83
CA PRO A 148 -7.70 7.53 -8.38
C PRO A 148 -7.21 7.20 -9.80
N GLU A 149 -6.73 8.19 -10.54
CA GLU A 149 -6.21 8.07 -11.89
C GLU A 149 -4.73 7.62 -11.91
N ARG A 150 -4.04 7.59 -10.76
CA ARG A 150 -2.63 7.19 -10.62
C ARG A 150 -2.48 5.94 -9.76
N LEU A 151 -2.55 4.77 -10.39
CA LEU A 151 -2.40 3.46 -9.72
C LEU A 151 -1.07 2.75 -10.03
N GLY A 152 -0.28 3.32 -10.94
CA GLY A 152 1.02 2.79 -11.36
C GLY A 152 2.22 3.36 -10.60
N ASP A 153 3.39 3.25 -11.21
CA ASP A 153 4.69 3.76 -10.73
C ASP A 153 4.81 5.29 -10.80
N VAL A 154 4.13 5.93 -11.75
CA VAL A 154 4.05 7.39 -11.86
C VAL A 154 3.15 7.95 -10.77
N GLN A 155 3.77 8.41 -9.67
CA GLN A 155 3.12 9.03 -8.52
C GLN A 155 3.63 10.45 -8.28
N SER A 156 2.80 11.29 -7.68
CA SER A 156 3.19 12.65 -7.31
C SER A 156 4.36 12.63 -6.30
N PRO A 157 5.27 13.63 -6.36
CA PRO A 157 6.36 13.75 -5.39
C PRO A 157 5.85 13.82 -3.95
N ALA A 158 6.66 13.37 -2.99
CA ALA A 158 6.28 13.45 -1.57
C ALA A 158 6.21 14.89 -1.06
N VAL A 159 5.19 15.17 -0.26
CA VAL A 159 5.02 16.46 0.45
C VAL A 159 5.69 16.37 1.81
N ARG A 160 6.81 17.10 1.99
CA ARG A 160 7.60 17.04 3.21
C ARG A 160 6.86 17.64 4.43
N PRO A 161 6.96 17.00 5.60
CA PRO A 161 6.65 17.57 6.90
C PRO A 161 7.28 18.95 7.10
N GLY A 162 6.48 20.02 7.08
CA GLY A 162 6.93 21.37 7.44
C GLY A 162 6.88 22.43 6.34
N ASN A 163 6.48 22.09 5.11
CA ASN A 163 6.21 23.10 4.08
C ASN A 163 4.84 23.79 4.24
N SER A 164 3.95 23.26 5.08
CA SER A 164 2.60 23.78 5.27
C SER A 164 2.39 24.46 6.63
N ARG A 165 2.88 23.92 7.77
CA ARG A 165 2.97 24.61 9.09
C ARG A 165 3.93 23.90 10.05
N GLY A 166 5.09 24.51 10.32
CA GLY A 166 5.94 24.17 11.49
C GLY A 166 6.66 22.82 11.46
N ALA A 167 7.66 22.66 12.36
CA ALA A 167 8.40 21.43 12.53
C ALA A 167 7.48 20.30 13.03
N TRP A 168 7.61 19.11 12.43
CA TRP A 168 6.86 17.93 12.85
C TRP A 168 7.42 17.42 14.19
N PRO A 169 6.63 17.38 15.28
CA PRO A 169 7.15 17.09 16.62
C PRO A 169 7.85 15.73 16.71
N ASP A 170 7.31 14.72 16.00
CA ASP A 170 7.80 13.34 16.03
C ASP A 170 8.60 12.95 14.78
N ALA A 171 9.26 13.91 14.12
CA ALA A 171 10.14 13.58 12.99
C ALA A 171 11.19 12.53 13.42
N PRO A 172 11.37 11.41 12.70
CA PRO A 172 12.40 10.43 13.03
C PRO A 172 13.78 11.10 13.01
N GLY A 173 14.44 11.19 14.17
CA GLY A 173 15.70 11.93 14.35
C GLY A 173 15.56 13.27 15.10
N GLY A 174 14.35 13.65 15.52
CA GLY A 174 14.13 14.74 16.48
C GLY A 174 14.84 14.47 17.81
N PRO A 175 15.13 15.51 18.62
CA PRO A 175 15.82 15.33 19.89
C PRO A 175 15.07 14.28 20.73
N ARG A 176 15.73 13.16 21.03
CA ARG A 176 15.27 12.25 22.07
C ARG A 176 15.12 13.08 23.32
N ILE A 177 13.89 13.35 23.74
CA ILE A 177 13.63 13.80 25.10
C ILE A 177 14.00 12.59 25.96
N LEU A 178 15.27 12.53 26.38
CA LEU A 178 15.70 11.66 27.44
C LEU A 178 14.88 12.10 28.64
N ALA A 179 13.86 11.32 29.00
CA ALA A 179 13.15 11.50 30.24
C ALA A 179 14.21 11.53 31.34
N THR A 180 14.41 12.70 31.95
CA THR A 180 15.24 12.82 33.14
C THR A 180 14.65 11.88 34.18
N PRO A 181 15.44 10.95 34.75
CA PRO A 181 14.93 10.10 35.81
C PRO A 181 14.41 10.98 36.96
N PRO A 182 13.35 10.56 37.68
CA PRO A 182 12.88 11.30 38.83
C PRO A 182 14.03 11.47 39.83
N SER A 183 14.20 12.69 40.34
CA SER A 183 15.18 12.99 41.39
C SER A 183 14.87 12.19 42.66
N PRO A 184 15.91 11.81 43.44
CA PRO A 184 15.77 10.92 44.60
C PRO A 184 14.89 11.49 45.71
#